data_AF-A0AAU0H5Q2-F1
#
_entry.id   AF-A0AAU0H5Q2-F1
#
_cell.length_a   1.000
_cell.length_b   1.000
_cell.length_c   1.000
_cell.angle_alpha   90.00
_cell.angle_beta   90.00
_cell.angle_gamma   90.00
#
_symmetry.space_group_name_H-M   'P 1'
#
loop_
_entity.id
_entity.type
_entity.pdbx_description
1 polymer ?
#
loop_
_entity_poly.entity_id
_entity_poly.type
_entity_poly.pdbx_seq_one_letter_code
_entity_poly.pdbx_strand_id
1 'polypeptide(L)' 'MNISVNFMSIVLLIFTIAPTILAVFLARKQNRSMWIAGLVTFFLGLFTWIGSWVYLGLMNLMSPKQAVTE' A
#
# COMPACT_ATOMS: atom_id res chain seq x y z
N MET A 1 -1.83 -30.10 -12.00
CA MET A 1 -1.11 -28.83 -11.83
C MET A 1 -0.80 -28.65 -10.34
N ASN A 2 0.40 -29.00 -9.89
CA ASN A 2 0.78 -28.95 -8.48
C ASN A 2 1.48 -27.61 -8.20
N ILE A 3 0.69 -26.55 -8.06
CA ILE A 3 1.20 -25.28 -7.56
C ILE A 3 1.52 -25.54 -6.09
N SER A 4 2.81 -25.59 -5.77
CA SER A 4 3.23 -25.81 -4.39
C SER A 4 2.67 -24.66 -3.54
N VAL A 5 2.14 -25.00 -2.37
CA VAL A 5 1.60 -24.02 -1.42
C VAL A 5 2.63 -22.93 -1.11
N ASN A 6 3.92 -23.26 -1.19
CA ASN A 6 5.05 -22.32 -1.10
C ASN A 6 5.04 -21.24 -2.19
N PHE A 7 4.72 -21.61 -3.43
CA PHE A 7 4.65 -20.65 -4.54
C PHE A 7 3.52 -19.64 -4.33
N MET A 8 2.32 -20.11 -3.90
CA MET A 8 1.20 -19.24 -3.57
C MET A 8 1.54 -18.25 -2.43
N SER A 9 2.23 -18.72 -1.38
CA SER A 9 2.64 -17.87 -0.26
C SER A 9 3.65 -16.79 -0.66
N ILE A 10 4.64 -17.13 -1.49
CA ILE A 10 5.65 -16.17 -1.98
C ILE A 10 4.99 -15.11 -2.87
N VAL A 11 4.11 -15.54 -3.77
CA VAL A 11 3.35 -14.62 -4.63
C VAL A 11 2.52 -13.67 -3.76
N LEU A 12 1.75 -14.19 -2.81
CA LEU A 12 0.94 -13.38 -1.89
C LEU A 12 1.79 -12.33 -1.14
N LEU A 13 2.97 -12.72 -0.63
CA LEU A 13 3.91 -11.82 0.05
C LEU A 13 4.41 -10.70 -0.85
N ILE A 14 4.88 -11.03 -2.06
CA ILE A 14 5.38 -10.02 -3.01
C ILE A 14 4.25 -9.05 -3.38
N PHE A 15 3.04 -9.56 -3.57
CA PHE A 15 1.86 -8.77 -3.89
C PHE A 15 1.37 -7.90 -2.72
N THR A 16 1.76 -8.18 -1.47
CA THR A 16 1.52 -7.30 -0.32
C THR A 16 2.57 -6.19 -0.22
N ILE A 17 3.83 -6.54 -0.49
CA ILE A 17 4.98 -5.66 -0.34
C ILE A 17 4.96 -4.57 -1.41
N ALA A 18 4.64 -4.90 -2.66
CA ALA A 18 4.61 -3.96 -3.78
C ALA A 18 3.69 -2.73 -3.54
N PRO A 19 2.39 -2.90 -3.20
CA PRO A 19 1.52 -1.76 -2.91
C PRO A 19 1.94 -1.00 -1.65
N THR A 20 2.49 -1.69 -0.64
CA THR A 20 3.01 -1.04 0.57
C THR A 20 4.13 -0.05 0.24
N ILE A 21 5.10 -0.47 -0.59
CA ILE A 21 6.20 0.38 -1.03
C ILE A 21 5.65 1.58 -1.82
N LEU A 22 4.76 1.34 -2.78
CA LEU A 22 4.14 2.40 -3.58
C LEU A 22 3.40 3.43 -2.70
N ALA A 23 2.70 2.99 -1.66
CA ALA A 23 1.98 3.88 -0.75
C ALA A 23 2.93 4.76 0.07
N VAL A 24 4.08 4.22 0.49
CA VAL A 24 5.11 4.99 1.20
C VAL A 24 5.70 6.07 0.28
N PHE A 25 6.03 5.72 -0.97
CA PHE A 25 6.53 6.69 -1.95
C PHE A 25 5.50 7.78 -2.24
N LEU A 26 4.24 7.41 -2.39
CA LEU A 26 3.16 8.37 -2.63
C LEU A 26 2.91 9.28 -1.43
N ALA A 27 2.93 8.74 -0.21
CA ALA A 27 2.83 9.52 1.02
C ALA A 27 3.96 10.54 1.14
N ARG A 28 5.19 10.11 0.83
CA ARG A 28 6.36 11.00 0.78
C ARG A 28 6.18 12.13 -0.23
N LYS A 29 5.68 11.82 -1.43
CA LYS A 29 5.40 12.82 -2.48
C LYS A 29 4.30 13.81 -2.07
N GLN A 30 3.34 13.37 -1.26
CA GLN A 30 2.21 14.18 -0.81
C GLN A 30 2.45 14.90 0.53
N ASN A 31 3.67 14.88 1.09
CA ASN A 31 3.97 15.36 2.45
C ASN A 31 3.04 14.77 3.53
N ARG A 32 2.57 13.53 3.32
CA ARG A 32 1.76 12.77 4.28
C ARG A 32 2.66 11.84 5.10
N SER A 33 2.15 11.38 6.24
CA SER A 33 2.89 10.45 7.11
C SER A 33 3.15 9.12 6.39
N MET A 34 4.43 8.88 6.05
CA MET A 34 4.91 7.66 5.40
C MET A 34 4.62 6.42 6.24
N TRP A 35 4.74 6.54 7.57
CA TRP A 35 4.49 5.46 8.51
C TRP A 35 3.03 4.99 8.48
N ILE A 36 2.09 5.93 8.54
CA ILE A 36 0.65 5.61 8.54
C ILE A 36 0.26 5.01 7.19
N ALA A 37 0.74 5.58 6.08
CA ALA A 37 0.42 5.09 4.74
C ALA A 37 0.98 3.69 4.50
N GLY A 38 2.22 3.43 4.88
CA GLY A 38 2.83 2.10 4.77
C GLY A 38 2.10 1.08 5.64
N LEU A 39 1.85 1.40 6.91
CA LEU A 39 1.22 0.48 7.86
C LEU A 39 -0.22 0.12 7.44
N VAL A 40 -1.03 1.13 7.07
CA VAL A 40 -2.41 0.90 6.59
C VAL A 40 -2.42 0.07 5.31
N THR A 41 -1.55 0.36 4.34
CA THR A 41 -1.50 -0.38 3.07
C THR A 41 -0.99 -1.80 3.26
N PHE A 42 -0.08 -2.02 4.21
CA PHE A 42 0.43 -3.34 4.57
C PHE A 42 -0.65 -4.22 5.23
N PHE A 43 -1.35 -3.69 6.25
CA PHE A 43 -2.45 -4.41 6.89
C PHE A 43 -3.58 -4.69 5.89
N LEU A 44 -3.96 -3.71 5.07
CA LEU A 44 -4.95 -3.93 4.01
C LEU A 44 -4.53 -5.07 3.09
N GLY A 45 -3.24 -5.22 2.78
CA GLY A 45 -2.76 -6.22 1.84
C GLY A 45 -2.76 -7.61 2.43
N LEU A 46 -2.51 -7.72 3.74
CA LEU A 46 -2.61 -8.97 4.49
C LEU A 46 -4.04 -9.50 4.53
N PHE A 47 -5.04 -8.62 4.67
CA PHE A 47 -6.45 -9.03 4.76
C PHE A 47 -7.14 -9.11 3.40
N THR A 48 -6.87 -8.15 2.52
CA THR A 48 -7.55 -7.98 1.24
C THR A 48 -6.60 -7.37 0.21
N TRP A 49 -6.04 -8.20 -0.66
CA TRP A 49 -5.18 -7.73 -1.74
C TRP A 49 -5.78 -6.55 -2.53
N ILE A 50 -7.07 -6.63 -2.89
CA ILE A 50 -7.81 -5.53 -3.55
C ILE A 50 -7.82 -4.24 -2.72
N GLY A 51 -7.94 -4.35 -1.39
CA GLY A 51 -8.06 -3.21 -0.49
C GLY A 51 -6.82 -2.31 -0.50
N SER A 52 -5.62 -2.90 -0.61
CA SER A 52 -4.38 -2.13 -0.72
C SER A 52 -4.30 -1.31 -2.00
N TRP A 53 -4.73 -1.88 -3.14
CA TRP A 53 -4.75 -1.18 -4.41
C TRP A 53 -5.80 -0.08 -4.45
N VAL A 54 -6.99 -0.34 -3.88
CA VAL A 54 -8.04 0.66 -3.73
C VAL A 54 -7.56 1.82 -2.86
N TYR A 55 -6.92 1.54 -1.72
CA TYR A 55 -6.38 2.59 -0.85
C TYR A 55 -5.30 3.41 -1.54
N LEU A 56 -4.39 2.76 -2.27
CA LEU A 56 -3.38 3.43 -3.10
C LEU A 56 -4.02 4.35 -4.15
N GLY A 57 -5.04 3.84 -4.86
CA GLY A 57 -5.79 4.60 -5.86
C GLY A 57 -6.47 5.82 -5.24
N LEU A 58 -7.15 5.64 -4.11
CA LEU A 58 -7.78 6.73 -3.36
C LEU A 58 -6.74 7.75 -2.88
N MET A 59 -5.61 7.29 -2.37
CA MET A 59 -4.53 8.15 -1.91
C MET A 59 -3.93 8.93 -3.08
N ASN A 60 -3.85 8.34 -4.28
CA ASN A 60 -3.36 9.00 -5.49
C ASN A 60 -4.36 10.02 -6.05
N LEU A 61 -5.66 9.76 -5.92
CA LEU A 61 -6.76 10.65 -6.32
C LEU A 61 -6.97 11.81 -5.34
N MET A 62 -6.71 11.59 -4.05
CA MET A 62 -6.80 12.65 -3.04
C MET A 62 -5.64 13.64 -3.20
N SER A 63 -5.98 14.93 -3.28
CA SER A 63 -4.99 16.00 -3.26
C SER A 63 -4.07 15.90 -2.04
N PRO A 64 -2.80 16.32 -2.16
CA PRO A 64 -1.88 16.40 -1.03
C PRO A 64 -2.54 17.14 0.12
N LYS A 65 -2.33 16.69 1.36
CA LYS A 65 -2.79 17.46 2.51
C LYS A 65 -1.97 18.75 2.45
N GLN A 66 -2.59 19.87 2.09
CA GLN A 66 -1.92 21.16 2.09
C GLN A 66 -1.31 21.31 3.48
N ALA A 67 0.01 21.48 3.54
CA ALA A 67 0.66 21.89 4.76
C ALA A 67 -0.06 23.18 5.16
N VAL A 68 -0.77 23.16 6.28
CA VAL A 68 -1.26 24.39 6.89
C VAL A 68 0.02 25.13 7.25
N THR A 69 0.37 26.11 6.42
CA THR A 69 1.38 27.10 6.73
C THR A 69 0.78 27.95 7.85
N GLU A 70 1.04 27.57 9.10
CA GLU A 70 0.97 28.50 10.23
C GLU A 70 2.23 29.37 10.24
#